data_AF-Q8NPX3-F1
#
_entry.id   AF-Q8NPX3-F1
#
_cell.length_a   1.000
_cell.length_b   1.000
_cell.length_c   1.000
_cell.angle_alpha   90.00
_cell.angle_beta   90.00
_cell.angle_gamma   90.00
#
_symmetry.space_group_name_H-M   'P 1'
#
loop_
_entity.id
_entity.type
_entity.pdbx_description
1 polymer ?
#
loop_
_entity_poly.entity_id
_entity_poly.type
_entity_poly.pdbx_seq_one_letter_code
_entity_poly.pdbx_strand_id
1 'polypeptide(L)'
;MQINKVIKFAILLAVVLGISFSTVSWVFDQYKLNANDYSPISSFVWNLIFIIGLSTLVEKFLPLLSISKLEWIYHVRPLGQLSFGRFSPILQLSVFALFGLLVGAANGHFWIWLMISLLARLVTGLFKRKSIPNLLSAGRRKILSEASLNVLDSALVADSTTVAHLKWIDRPPTGNYLILTFRRFLRRPHIALTMLVVISFTFSFSNVFGNFTPCLFFLLWSILGADVARCADFSKLKGPNHLKVVTLIVHGLFALAIMLIITGTIQMLPYGILILPSILWTGIVRSRARRVDQITYIDSGVIGPISPEIIKFYLSGLLPTVVVSIIIVSLLN
;
A
#
# COMPACT_ATOMS: atom_id res chain seq x y z
N MET A 1 24.21 32.39 -11.61
CA MET A 1 23.84 31.04 -11.08
C MET A 1 22.65 31.04 -10.12
N GLN A 2 22.45 32.08 -9.29
CA GLN A 2 21.30 32.17 -8.35
C GLN A 2 19.94 32.42 -9.02
N ILE A 3 19.88 33.22 -10.09
CA ILE A 3 18.63 33.51 -10.85
C ILE A 3 17.97 32.22 -11.37
N ASN A 4 18.77 31.26 -11.84
CA ASN A 4 18.27 29.98 -12.34
C ASN A 4 17.69 29.10 -11.21
N LYS A 5 18.15 29.26 -9.96
CA LYS A 5 17.56 28.57 -8.80
C LYS A 5 16.22 29.19 -8.39
N VAL A 6 16.11 30.52 -8.43
CA VAL A 6 14.88 31.24 -8.11
C VAL A 6 13.78 30.92 -9.13
N ILE A 7 14.12 30.92 -10.43
CA ILE A 7 13.18 30.55 -11.50
C ILE A 7 12.72 29.09 -11.34
N LYS A 8 13.64 28.15 -11.13
CA LYS A 8 13.29 26.74 -10.87
C LYS A 8 12.39 26.57 -9.65
N PHE A 9 12.66 27.30 -8.57
CA PHE A 9 11.82 27.29 -7.38
C PHE A 9 10.43 27.86 -7.63
N ALA A 10 10.32 28.98 -8.35
CA ALA A 10 9.04 29.58 -8.72
C ALA A 10 8.20 28.66 -9.62
N ILE A 11 8.83 28.02 -10.60
CA ILE A 11 8.17 27.02 -11.47
C ILE A 11 7.68 25.84 -10.63
N LEU A 12 8.53 25.28 -9.75
CA LEU A 12 8.14 24.18 -8.88
C LEU A 12 6.97 24.56 -7.98
N LEU A 13 7.00 25.77 -7.40
CA LEU A 13 5.93 26.28 -6.56
C LEU A 13 4.63 26.43 -7.35
N ALA A 14 4.67 27.00 -8.55
CA ALA A 14 3.51 27.14 -9.42
C ALA A 14 2.91 25.79 -9.81
N VAL A 15 3.75 24.80 -10.12
CA VAL A 15 3.31 23.42 -10.41
C VAL A 15 2.65 22.79 -9.19
N VAL A 16 3.26 22.90 -8.00
CA VAL A 16 2.70 22.36 -6.76
C VAL A 16 1.36 23.01 -6.42
N LEU A 17 1.27 24.34 -6.55
CA LEU A 17 0.03 25.08 -6.31
C LEU A 17 -1.05 24.72 -7.33
N GLY A 18 -0.71 24.59 -8.62
CA GLY A 18 -1.64 24.19 -9.67
C GLY A 18 -2.19 22.78 -9.46
N ILE A 19 -1.33 21.82 -9.11
CA ILE A 19 -1.74 20.44 -8.77
C ILE A 19 -2.63 20.45 -7.53
N SER A 20 -2.25 21.21 -6.50
CA SER A 20 -3.03 21.31 -5.25
C SER A 20 -4.41 21.90 -5.51
N PHE A 21 -4.50 22.98 -6.29
CA PHE A 21 -5.77 23.60 -6.66
C PHE A 21 -6.64 22.65 -7.47
N SER A 22 -6.08 22.00 -8.51
CA SER A 22 -6.81 21.03 -9.35
C SER A 22 -7.32 19.83 -8.53
N THR A 23 -6.51 19.34 -7.59
CA THR A 23 -6.92 18.25 -6.70
C THR A 23 -8.07 18.70 -5.81
N VAL A 24 -7.97 19.88 -5.19
CA VAL A 24 -9.02 20.41 -4.31
C VAL A 24 -10.30 20.69 -5.08
N SER A 25 -10.22 21.29 -6.27
CA SER A 25 -11.40 21.56 -7.10
C SER A 25 -12.10 20.26 -7.51
N TRP A 26 -11.32 19.27 -7.97
CA TRP A 26 -11.87 17.96 -8.32
C TRP A 26 -12.54 17.27 -7.11
N VAL A 27 -11.94 17.34 -5.92
CA VAL A 27 -12.55 16.82 -4.68
C VAL A 27 -13.88 17.51 -4.38
N PHE A 28 -13.97 18.83 -4.56
CA PHE A 28 -15.23 19.57 -4.37
C PHE A 28 -16.29 19.19 -5.40
N ASP A 29 -15.91 18.94 -6.65
CA ASP A 29 -16.85 18.50 -7.68
C ASP A 29 -17.39 17.10 -7.39
N GLN A 30 -16.52 16.18 -6.95
CA GLN A 30 -16.93 14.84 -6.48
C GLN A 30 -17.88 14.92 -5.29
N TYR A 31 -17.64 15.85 -4.36
CA TYR A 31 -18.54 16.09 -3.23
C TYR A 31 -19.94 16.51 -3.69
N LYS A 32 -20.03 17.46 -4.64
CA LYS A 32 -21.32 17.92 -5.17
C LYS A 32 -22.10 16.82 -5.87
N LEU A 33 -21.41 15.96 -6.62
CA LEU A 33 -22.02 14.84 -7.34
C LEU A 33 -22.56 13.77 -6.37
N ASN A 34 -21.81 13.46 -5.31
CA ASN A 34 -22.12 12.35 -4.41
C ASN A 34 -22.88 12.75 -3.14
N ALA A 35 -23.20 14.03 -2.95
CA ALA A 35 -23.84 14.53 -1.73
C ALA A 35 -25.24 13.92 -1.49
N ASN A 36 -25.94 13.47 -2.54
CA ASN A 36 -27.35 13.08 -2.46
C ASN A 36 -27.59 11.55 -2.50
N ASP A 37 -26.63 10.73 -2.95
CA ASP A 37 -26.80 9.27 -3.14
C ASP A 37 -26.21 8.42 -1.98
N TYR A 38 -26.30 8.95 -0.76
CA TYR A 38 -25.63 8.35 0.40
C TYR A 38 -26.41 7.14 0.97
N SER A 39 -25.79 5.95 0.96
CA SER A 39 -26.21 4.84 1.83
C SER A 39 -25.44 4.91 3.16
N PRO A 40 -26.10 5.17 4.30
CA PRO A 40 -25.42 5.67 5.49
C PRO A 40 -24.58 4.65 6.26
N ILE A 41 -24.95 3.37 6.23
CA ILE A 41 -24.42 2.41 7.21
C ILE A 41 -23.24 1.62 6.65
N SER A 42 -23.33 1.11 5.42
CA SER A 42 -22.28 0.29 4.81
C SER A 42 -21.04 1.11 4.45
N SER A 43 -21.24 2.29 3.86
CA SER A 43 -20.16 3.22 3.51
C SER A 43 -19.36 3.67 4.74
N PHE A 44 -20.05 3.97 5.85
CA PHE A 44 -19.42 4.41 7.08
C PHE A 44 -18.46 3.36 7.65
N VAL A 45 -18.90 2.09 7.71
CA VAL A 45 -18.08 1.00 8.23
C VAL A 45 -16.82 0.81 7.40
N TRP A 46 -16.95 0.78 6.07
CA TRP A 46 -15.78 0.62 5.18
C TRP A 46 -14.82 1.80 5.28
N ASN A 47 -15.32 3.03 5.31
CA ASN A 47 -14.52 4.24 5.49
C ASN A 47 -13.73 4.25 6.80
N LEU A 48 -14.38 3.84 7.89
CA LEU A 48 -13.74 3.75 9.19
C LEU A 48 -12.65 2.66 9.21
N ILE A 49 -12.96 1.48 8.66
CA ILE A 49 -11.99 0.38 8.52
C ILE A 49 -10.81 0.81 7.65
N PHE A 50 -11.06 1.52 6.54
CA PHE A 50 -10.02 2.02 5.65
C PHE A 50 -9.08 2.98 6.38
N ILE A 51 -9.62 4.02 7.03
CA ILE A 51 -8.81 5.03 7.72
C ILE A 51 -8.01 4.43 8.87
N ILE A 52 -8.66 3.65 9.74
CA ILE A 52 -7.99 3.03 10.90
C ILE A 52 -6.98 1.98 10.42
N GLY A 53 -7.37 1.16 9.44
CA GLY A 53 -6.52 0.13 8.85
C GLY A 53 -5.27 0.73 8.20
N LEU A 54 -5.44 1.77 7.39
CA LEU A 54 -4.35 2.49 6.72
C LEU A 54 -3.46 3.19 7.76
N SER A 55 -4.04 3.87 8.75
CA SER A 55 -3.30 4.48 9.86
C SER A 55 -2.45 3.45 10.60
N THR A 56 -3.02 2.29 10.91
CA THR A 56 -2.31 1.19 11.58
C THR A 56 -1.22 0.59 10.69
N LEU A 57 -1.46 0.49 9.37
CA LEU A 57 -0.50 -0.04 8.41
C LEU A 57 0.70 0.91 8.29
N VAL A 58 0.44 2.20 8.05
CA VAL A 58 1.47 3.23 7.99
C VAL A 58 2.23 3.30 9.31
N GLU A 59 1.58 3.19 10.46
CA GLU A 59 2.26 3.20 11.76
C GLU A 59 3.17 1.96 12.00
N LYS A 60 2.96 0.86 11.28
CA LYS A 60 3.88 -0.28 11.31
C LYS A 60 5.15 0.03 10.51
N PHE A 61 5.01 0.53 9.28
CA PHE A 61 6.09 0.74 8.32
C PHE A 61 6.82 2.08 8.51
N LEU A 62 6.07 3.17 8.63
CA LEU A 62 6.51 4.55 8.76
C LEU A 62 5.93 5.19 10.04
N PRO A 63 6.40 4.76 11.24
CA PRO A 63 5.90 5.26 12.52
C PRO A 63 6.00 6.78 12.62
N LEU A 64 4.95 7.41 13.19
CA LEU A 64 4.83 8.88 13.24
C LEU A 64 5.96 9.47 14.09
N LEU A 65 6.20 8.86 15.25
CA LEU A 65 7.28 9.19 16.14
C LEU A 65 8.38 8.14 16.02
N SER A 66 9.53 8.56 15.52
CA SER A 66 10.70 7.71 15.39
C SER A 66 11.97 8.53 15.52
N ILE A 67 13.02 7.92 16.07
CA ILE A 67 14.35 8.51 16.18
C ILE A 67 15.35 7.51 15.60
N SER A 68 16.15 7.95 14.64
CA SER A 68 17.20 7.09 14.10
C SER A 68 18.35 6.91 15.11
N LYS A 69 19.12 5.82 15.01
CA LYS A 69 20.29 5.63 15.89
C LYS A 69 21.33 6.76 15.73
N LEU A 70 21.53 7.23 14.50
CA LEU A 70 22.45 8.32 14.20
C LEU A 70 21.98 9.62 14.85
N GLU A 71 20.70 9.97 14.67
CA GLU A 71 20.08 11.15 15.28
C GLU A 71 20.10 11.08 16.81
N TRP A 72 19.91 9.89 17.39
CA TRP A 72 20.06 9.69 18.82
C TRP A 72 21.48 10.01 19.32
N ILE A 73 22.50 9.46 18.65
CA ILE A 73 23.90 9.62 19.05
C ILE A 73 24.36 11.06 18.89
N TYR A 74 24.05 11.69 17.76
CA TYR A 74 24.65 12.98 17.37
C TYR A 74 23.81 14.21 17.72
N HIS A 75 22.49 14.07 17.88
CA HIS A 75 21.60 15.23 18.14
C HIS A 75 20.84 15.11 19.46
N VAL A 76 20.12 14.01 19.67
CA VAL A 76 19.18 13.90 20.80
C VAL A 76 19.89 13.68 22.14
N ARG A 77 20.86 12.75 22.21
CA ARG A 77 21.60 12.45 23.44
C ARG A 77 22.44 13.64 23.93
N PRO A 78 23.19 14.36 23.08
CA PRO A 78 23.97 15.52 23.53
C PRO A 78 23.11 16.70 23.98
N LEU A 79 21.99 16.97 23.30
CA LEU A 79 21.12 18.10 23.61
C LEU A 79 20.12 17.83 24.75
N GLY A 80 19.94 16.56 25.15
CA GLY A 80 18.95 16.17 26.17
C GLY A 80 17.49 16.41 25.76
N GLN A 81 17.24 16.82 24.52
CA GLN A 81 15.93 17.19 24.00
C GLN A 81 15.52 16.26 22.86
N LEU A 82 14.30 15.73 22.93
CA LEU A 82 13.72 14.94 21.86
C LEU A 82 13.37 15.84 20.66
N SER A 83 14.29 15.96 19.71
CA SER A 83 13.99 16.53 18.39
C SER A 83 13.43 15.43 17.48
N PHE A 84 12.25 15.64 16.94
CA PHE A 84 11.73 14.79 15.87
C PHE A 84 11.99 15.46 14.52
N GLY A 85 12.45 14.68 13.54
CA GLY A 85 12.62 15.15 12.17
C GLY A 85 11.34 15.85 11.67
N ARG A 86 11.42 17.17 11.45
CA ARG A 86 10.24 18.06 11.32
C ARG A 86 9.35 17.71 10.12
N PHE A 87 9.92 17.18 9.05
CA PHE A 87 9.20 17.04 7.77
C PHE A 87 8.33 15.79 7.67
N SER A 88 8.79 14.66 8.21
CA SER A 88 8.12 13.37 8.00
C SER A 88 6.74 13.27 8.67
N PRO A 89 6.53 13.71 9.93
CA PRO A 89 5.21 13.71 10.55
C PRO A 89 4.23 14.66 9.86
N ILE A 90 4.70 15.85 9.45
CA ILE A 90 3.89 16.83 8.72
C ILE A 90 3.39 16.23 7.41
N LEU A 91 4.30 15.66 6.61
CA LEU A 91 3.94 15.02 5.34
C LEU A 91 2.91 13.90 5.54
N GLN A 92 3.08 13.07 6.58
CA GLN A 92 2.11 12.02 6.88
C GLN A 92 0.74 12.60 7.27
N LEU A 93 0.68 13.62 8.11
CA LEU A 93 -0.58 14.27 8.48
C LEU A 93 -1.25 14.92 7.26
N SER A 94 -0.48 15.56 6.36
CA SER A 94 -1.00 16.12 5.11
C SER A 94 -1.59 15.04 4.20
N VAL A 95 -0.91 13.89 4.06
CA VAL A 95 -1.42 12.76 3.27
C VAL A 95 -2.68 12.16 3.90
N PHE A 96 -2.73 12.02 5.22
CA PHE A 96 -3.94 11.54 5.91
C PHE A 96 -5.10 12.54 5.82
N ALA A 97 -4.82 13.85 5.91
CA ALA A 97 -5.82 14.88 5.66
C ALA A 97 -6.41 14.70 4.25
N LEU A 98 -5.56 14.54 3.23
CA LEU A 98 -5.99 14.32 1.84
C LEU A 98 -6.86 13.07 1.71
N PHE A 99 -6.47 11.93 2.29
CA PHE A 99 -7.32 10.73 2.29
C PHE A 99 -8.66 10.95 2.99
N GLY A 100 -8.68 11.68 4.11
CA GLY A 100 -9.92 12.05 4.82
C GLY A 100 -10.82 12.94 3.96
N LEU A 101 -10.24 13.89 3.24
CA LEU A 101 -10.98 14.74 2.28
C LEU A 101 -11.57 13.93 1.14
N LEU A 102 -10.79 13.04 0.56
CA LEU A 102 -11.21 12.19 -0.55
C LEU A 102 -12.36 11.25 -0.12
N VAL A 103 -12.24 10.60 1.04
CA VAL A 103 -13.32 9.77 1.60
C VAL A 103 -14.56 10.61 1.90
N GLY A 104 -14.38 11.82 2.42
CA GLY A 104 -15.48 12.72 2.73
C GLY A 104 -16.17 13.29 1.50
N ALA A 105 -15.45 13.54 0.41
CA ALA A 105 -16.01 13.92 -0.87
C ALA A 105 -16.76 12.76 -1.55
N ALA A 106 -16.24 11.54 -1.43
CA ALA A 106 -16.89 10.34 -1.95
C ALA A 106 -18.25 10.04 -1.28
N ASN A 107 -18.44 10.48 -0.03
CA ASN A 107 -19.54 10.02 0.83
C ASN A 107 -20.31 11.15 1.54
N GLY A 108 -20.18 12.42 1.12
CA GLY A 108 -21.03 13.51 1.59
C GLY A 108 -20.66 14.17 2.94
N HIS A 109 -19.57 13.79 3.61
CA HIS A 109 -19.17 14.34 4.93
C HIS A 109 -17.71 14.78 5.02
N PHE A 110 -17.34 15.80 4.23
CA PHE A 110 -15.97 16.31 4.09
C PHE A 110 -15.22 16.56 5.42
N TRP A 111 -15.79 17.39 6.30
CA TRP A 111 -15.14 17.80 7.55
C TRP A 111 -15.00 16.67 8.57
N ILE A 112 -16.02 15.80 8.65
CA ILE A 112 -16.03 14.69 9.61
C ILE A 112 -14.90 13.71 9.26
N TRP A 113 -14.80 13.32 7.98
CA TRP A 113 -13.77 12.36 7.55
C TRP A 113 -12.35 12.94 7.55
N LEU A 114 -12.18 14.25 7.32
CA LEU A 114 -10.91 14.95 7.59
C LEU A 114 -10.47 14.76 9.04
N MET A 115 -11.37 15.08 9.98
CA MET A 115 -11.06 15.05 11.40
C MET A 115 -10.80 13.62 11.87
N ILE A 116 -11.63 12.65 11.44
CA ILE A 116 -11.42 11.23 11.76
C ILE A 116 -10.07 10.75 11.24
N SER A 117 -9.67 11.11 10.01
CA SER A 117 -8.39 10.69 9.44
C SER A 117 -7.19 11.25 10.18
N LEU A 118 -7.22 12.54 10.52
CA LEU A 118 -6.18 13.20 11.30
C LEU A 118 -6.09 12.61 12.71
N LEU A 119 -7.24 12.45 13.39
CA LEU A 119 -7.30 11.84 14.72
C LEU A 119 -6.80 10.40 14.68
N ALA A 120 -7.22 9.60 13.70
CA ALA A 120 -6.74 8.23 13.55
C ALA A 120 -5.22 8.18 13.41
N ARG A 121 -4.60 9.09 12.65
CA ARG A 121 -3.13 9.13 12.52
C ARG A 121 -2.44 9.58 13.80
N LEU A 122 -2.98 10.60 14.47
CA LEU A 122 -2.44 11.12 15.73
C LEU A 122 -2.56 10.08 16.85
N VAL A 123 -3.72 9.42 16.97
CA VAL A 123 -3.97 8.40 17.97
C VAL A 123 -3.00 7.23 17.79
N THR A 124 -2.86 6.69 16.57
CA THR A 124 -1.95 5.55 16.34
C THR A 124 -0.48 5.88 16.59
N GLY A 125 -0.07 7.13 16.30
CA GLY A 125 1.30 7.59 16.49
C GLY A 125 1.64 8.00 17.93
N LEU A 126 0.72 8.68 18.63
CA LEU A 126 0.99 9.32 19.92
C LEU A 126 0.66 8.45 21.13
N PHE A 127 -0.26 7.48 21.00
CA PHE A 127 -0.67 6.63 22.14
C PHE A 127 0.38 5.56 22.51
N LYS A 128 1.42 5.36 21.72
CA LYS A 128 2.50 4.41 22.06
C LYS A 128 3.40 4.98 23.16
N ARG A 129 3.81 4.12 24.09
CA ARG A 129 4.74 4.48 25.17
C ARG A 129 6.02 5.10 24.58
N LYS A 130 6.29 6.36 24.93
CA LYS A 130 7.44 7.17 24.49
C LYS A 130 8.75 6.79 25.18
N SER A 131 9.02 5.50 25.35
CA SER A 131 10.32 5.06 25.85
C SER A 131 11.37 5.18 24.74
N ILE A 132 12.62 5.53 25.11
CA ILE A 132 13.74 5.61 24.16
C ILE A 132 13.90 4.31 23.35
N PRO A 133 13.83 3.10 23.95
CA PRO A 133 13.89 1.85 23.18
C PRO A 133 12.79 1.71 22.14
N ASN A 134 11.57 2.17 22.44
CA ASN A 134 10.45 2.14 21.48
C ASN A 134 10.68 3.12 20.32
N LEU A 135 11.20 4.31 20.60
CA LEU A 135 11.50 5.31 19.56
C LEU A 135 12.64 4.87 18.64
N LEU A 136 13.68 4.24 19.20
CA LEU A 136 14.80 3.69 18.42
C LEU A 136 14.38 2.48 17.59
N SER A 137 13.54 1.59 18.13
CA SER A 137 13.00 0.47 17.36
C SER A 137 12.04 0.93 16.26
N ALA A 138 11.27 1.99 16.50
CA ALA A 138 10.47 2.67 15.47
C ALA A 138 11.36 3.28 14.38
N GLY A 139 12.45 3.96 14.75
CA GLY A 139 13.45 4.48 13.79
C GLY A 139 14.06 3.39 12.92
N ARG A 140 14.41 2.24 13.52
CA ARG A 140 14.90 1.08 12.76
C ARG A 140 13.86 0.58 11.74
N ARG A 141 12.59 0.46 12.14
CA ARG A 141 11.51 0.03 11.24
C ARG A 141 11.32 1.02 10.09
N LYS A 142 11.31 2.32 10.38
CA LYS A 142 11.21 3.38 9.38
C LYS A 142 12.34 3.30 8.36
N ILE A 143 13.60 3.20 8.81
CA ILE A 143 14.76 3.08 7.91
C ILE A 143 14.65 1.83 7.02
N LEU A 144 14.26 0.68 7.58
CA LEU A 144 14.08 -0.54 6.80
C LEU A 144 12.98 -0.40 5.75
N SER A 145 11.88 0.29 6.09
CA SER A 145 10.79 0.56 5.16
C SER A 145 11.20 1.55 4.07
N GLU A 146 11.92 2.63 4.40
CA GLU A 146 12.42 3.59 3.43
C GLU A 146 13.48 2.97 2.51
N ALA A 147 14.38 2.16 3.06
CA ALA A 147 15.35 1.40 2.29
C ALA A 147 14.68 0.46 1.29
N SER A 148 13.52 -0.11 1.64
CA SER A 148 12.79 -1.00 0.73
C SER A 148 12.29 -0.33 -0.55
N LEU A 149 12.18 0.99 -0.56
CA LEU A 149 11.81 1.76 -1.76
C LEU A 149 13.00 2.02 -2.67
N ASN A 150 14.22 2.01 -2.13
CA ASN A 150 15.45 2.33 -2.88
C ASN A 150 16.26 1.08 -3.27
N VAL A 151 16.06 -0.03 -2.55
CA VAL A 151 16.75 -1.29 -2.80
C VAL A 151 16.03 -2.08 -3.89
N LEU A 152 16.68 -2.22 -5.06
CA LEU A 152 16.19 -2.99 -6.21
C LEU A 152 16.49 -4.50 -6.07
N ASP A 153 16.27 -5.04 -4.87
CA ASP A 153 16.37 -6.47 -4.56
C ASP A 153 15.11 -6.90 -3.80
N SER A 154 14.21 -7.57 -4.51
CA SER A 154 12.92 -7.97 -3.97
C SER A 154 13.00 -9.07 -2.90
N ALA A 155 14.08 -9.86 -2.86
CA ALA A 155 14.29 -10.87 -1.82
C ALA A 155 14.76 -10.19 -0.53
N LEU A 156 15.73 -9.28 -0.64
CA LEU A 156 16.20 -8.49 0.50
C LEU A 156 15.09 -7.62 1.09
N VAL A 157 14.26 -6.99 0.26
CA VAL A 157 13.07 -6.24 0.71
C VAL A 157 12.04 -7.13 1.40
N ALA A 158 11.77 -8.32 0.86
CA ALA A 158 10.82 -9.24 1.46
C ALA A 158 11.29 -9.74 2.83
N ASP A 159 12.58 -10.02 2.97
CA ASP A 159 13.17 -10.47 4.23
C ASP A 159 13.23 -9.32 5.24
N SER A 160 13.58 -8.09 4.81
CA SER A 160 13.61 -6.91 5.70
C SER A 160 12.23 -6.58 6.26
N THR A 161 11.20 -6.57 5.42
CA THR A 161 9.80 -6.31 5.81
C THR A 161 9.27 -7.42 6.71
N THR A 162 9.63 -8.68 6.43
CA THR A 162 9.32 -9.82 7.29
C THR A 162 9.92 -9.60 8.68
N VAL A 163 11.24 -9.39 8.78
CA VAL A 163 11.93 -9.23 10.07
C VAL A 163 11.40 -8.03 10.86
N ALA A 164 11.06 -6.93 10.18
CA ALA A 164 10.55 -5.72 10.81
C ALA A 164 9.15 -5.89 11.44
N HIS A 165 8.34 -6.82 10.93
CA HIS A 165 6.92 -6.94 11.27
C HIS A 165 6.48 -8.34 11.70
N LEU A 166 7.42 -9.28 11.84
CA LEU A 166 7.15 -10.64 12.27
C LEU A 166 6.69 -10.64 13.73
N LYS A 167 5.60 -11.36 14.01
CA LYS A 167 5.22 -11.72 15.37
C LYS A 167 5.78 -13.10 15.71
N TRP A 168 6.61 -13.16 16.73
CA TRP A 168 7.05 -14.43 17.31
C TRP A 168 5.92 -14.97 18.19
N ILE A 169 5.44 -16.16 17.84
CA ILE A 169 4.37 -16.86 18.54
C ILE A 169 4.81 -18.31 18.66
N ASP A 170 5.00 -18.77 19.88
CA ASP A 170 5.36 -20.14 20.19
C ASP A 170 4.19 -21.06 19.86
N ARG A 171 4.48 -22.13 19.10
CA ARG A 171 3.49 -23.13 18.68
C ARG A 171 4.18 -24.49 18.58
N PRO A 172 3.47 -25.60 18.86
CA PRO A 172 4.03 -26.93 18.77
C PRO A 172 4.50 -27.25 17.33
N PRO A 173 5.54 -28.07 17.16
CA PRO A 173 6.04 -28.46 15.84
C PRO A 173 4.93 -29.15 15.02
N THR A 174 4.97 -29.02 13.70
CA THR A 174 4.02 -29.68 12.80
C THR A 174 4.70 -30.02 11.48
N GLY A 175 4.42 -31.21 10.95
CA GLY A 175 4.86 -31.64 9.62
C GLY A 175 3.92 -31.21 8.48
N ASN A 176 2.74 -30.64 8.80
CA ASN A 176 1.77 -30.26 7.79
C ASN A 176 2.09 -28.88 7.20
N TYR A 177 2.48 -28.86 5.94
CA TYR A 177 2.86 -27.64 5.23
C TYR A 177 1.71 -26.63 5.07
N LEU A 178 0.45 -27.05 4.95
CA LEU A 178 -0.68 -26.10 4.91
C LEU A 178 -0.83 -25.36 6.24
N ILE A 179 -0.67 -26.07 7.36
CA ILE A 179 -0.65 -25.46 8.69
C ILE A 179 0.54 -24.50 8.81
N LEU A 180 1.72 -24.86 8.29
CA LEU A 180 2.88 -23.97 8.26
C LEU A 180 2.63 -22.71 7.43
N THR A 181 2.01 -22.83 6.27
CA THR A 181 1.63 -21.69 5.42
C THR A 181 0.71 -20.73 6.17
N PHE A 182 -0.35 -21.26 6.79
CA PHE A 182 -1.29 -20.45 7.56
C PHE A 182 -0.60 -19.79 8.77
N ARG A 183 0.28 -20.51 9.47
CA ARG A 183 1.09 -19.94 10.57
C ARG A 183 2.01 -18.83 10.07
N ARG A 184 2.65 -18.99 8.91
CA ARG A 184 3.50 -17.96 8.30
C ARG A 184 2.70 -16.72 7.93
N PHE A 185 1.50 -16.89 7.39
CA PHE A 185 0.56 -15.80 7.11
C PHE A 185 0.17 -15.05 8.40
N LEU A 186 -0.24 -15.76 9.45
CA LEU A 186 -0.63 -15.16 10.74
C LEU A 186 0.53 -14.45 11.47
N ARG A 187 1.77 -14.96 11.33
CA ARG A 187 2.96 -14.30 11.87
C ARG A 187 3.32 -13.01 11.13
N ARG A 188 2.76 -12.79 9.94
CA ARG A 188 2.94 -11.60 9.09
C ARG A 188 1.63 -10.78 9.03
N PRO A 189 1.22 -10.15 10.15
CA PRO A 189 -0.08 -9.47 10.23
C PRO A 189 -0.20 -8.25 9.33
N HIS A 190 0.89 -7.78 8.71
CA HIS A 190 0.83 -6.71 7.73
C HIS A 190 0.12 -7.19 6.44
N ILE A 191 0.24 -8.46 6.04
CA ILE A 191 -0.39 -8.98 4.82
C ILE A 191 -1.92 -8.90 4.93
N ALA A 192 -2.47 -9.47 6.02
CA ALA A 192 -3.91 -9.41 6.29
C ALA A 192 -4.41 -7.97 6.46
N LEU A 193 -3.62 -7.10 7.09
CA LEU A 193 -3.96 -5.69 7.24
C LEU A 193 -3.99 -4.97 5.88
N THR A 194 -3.02 -5.22 4.99
CA THR A 194 -3.02 -4.63 3.65
C THR A 194 -4.18 -5.16 2.81
N MET A 195 -4.53 -6.44 2.90
CA MET A 195 -5.73 -6.98 2.25
C MET A 195 -7.00 -6.25 2.72
N LEU A 196 -7.16 -6.04 4.03
CA LEU A 196 -8.29 -5.30 4.59
C LEU A 196 -8.32 -3.85 4.10
N VAL A 197 -7.16 -3.19 4.05
CA VAL A 197 -7.03 -1.81 3.53
C VAL A 197 -7.40 -1.75 2.04
N VAL A 198 -7.00 -2.72 1.22
CA VAL A 198 -7.37 -2.77 -0.20
C VAL A 198 -8.88 -2.96 -0.36
N ILE A 199 -9.49 -3.90 0.36
CA ILE A 199 -10.95 -4.13 0.30
C ILE A 199 -11.72 -2.88 0.72
N SER A 200 -11.36 -2.32 1.88
CA SER A 200 -12.02 -1.12 2.40
C SER A 200 -11.80 0.09 1.49
N PHE A 201 -10.61 0.29 0.94
CA PHE A 201 -10.34 1.31 -0.08
C PHE A 201 -11.30 1.18 -1.27
N THR A 202 -11.48 -0.04 -1.78
CA THR A 202 -12.34 -0.29 -2.94
C THR A 202 -13.80 0.09 -2.67
N PHE A 203 -14.34 -0.24 -1.50
CA PHE A 203 -15.71 0.15 -1.14
C PHE A 203 -15.82 1.64 -0.78
N SER A 204 -14.81 2.22 -0.14
CA SER A 204 -14.79 3.65 0.23
C SER A 204 -14.80 4.58 -0.98
N PHE A 205 -14.21 4.15 -2.09
CA PHE A 205 -14.03 4.95 -3.30
C PHE A 205 -14.81 4.45 -4.51
N SER A 206 -15.76 3.52 -4.32
CA SER A 206 -16.54 2.96 -5.43
C SER A 206 -17.30 4.02 -6.21
N ASN A 207 -17.87 5.01 -5.51
CA ASN A 207 -18.66 6.09 -6.13
C ASN A 207 -17.77 7.09 -6.89
N VAL A 208 -16.49 7.21 -6.50
CA VAL A 208 -15.54 8.15 -7.13
C VAL A 208 -14.96 7.55 -8.40
N PHE A 209 -14.57 6.27 -8.36
CA PHE A 209 -13.94 5.61 -9.50
C PHE A 209 -14.95 4.92 -10.42
N GLY A 210 -16.19 4.70 -9.99
CA GLY A 210 -17.24 4.05 -10.78
C GLY A 210 -16.75 2.73 -11.37
N ASN A 211 -16.82 2.61 -12.70
CA ASN A 211 -16.39 1.43 -13.46
C ASN A 211 -14.89 1.12 -13.36
N PHE A 212 -14.04 2.06 -12.91
CA PHE A 212 -12.62 1.80 -12.67
C PHE A 212 -12.34 1.10 -11.33
N THR A 213 -13.31 1.08 -10.41
CA THR A 213 -13.19 0.48 -9.07
C THR A 213 -12.75 -0.99 -9.10
N PRO A 214 -13.37 -1.88 -9.89
CA PRO A 214 -12.97 -3.29 -9.97
C PRO A 214 -11.54 -3.46 -10.48
N CYS A 215 -11.10 -2.57 -11.37
CA CYS A 215 -9.76 -2.61 -11.97
C CYS A 215 -8.67 -2.19 -10.99
N LEU A 216 -8.91 -1.12 -10.24
CA LEU A 216 -8.01 -0.70 -9.16
C LEU A 216 -7.90 -1.79 -8.09
N PHE A 217 -9.03 -2.39 -7.68
CA PHE A 217 -9.03 -3.52 -6.77
C PHE A 217 -8.19 -4.67 -7.32
N PHE A 218 -8.45 -5.09 -8.56
CA PHE A 218 -7.78 -6.23 -9.17
C PHE A 218 -6.27 -6.03 -9.30
N LEU A 219 -5.82 -4.83 -9.67
CA LEU A 219 -4.39 -4.48 -9.71
C LEU A 219 -3.74 -4.57 -8.32
N LEU A 220 -4.33 -3.91 -7.32
CA LEU A 220 -3.81 -3.90 -5.95
C LEU A 220 -3.80 -5.30 -5.34
N TRP A 221 -4.89 -6.05 -5.51
CA TRP A 221 -5.06 -7.41 -4.99
C TRP A 221 -4.08 -8.41 -5.62
N SER A 222 -3.80 -8.26 -6.92
CA SER A 222 -2.84 -9.11 -7.64
C SER A 222 -1.41 -8.93 -7.12
N ILE A 223 -1.03 -7.70 -6.75
CA ILE A 223 0.28 -7.43 -6.12
C ILE A 223 0.41 -8.16 -4.79
N LEU A 224 -0.64 -8.14 -3.96
CA LEU A 224 -0.67 -8.83 -2.66
C LEU A 224 -0.51 -10.35 -2.78
N GLY A 225 -0.90 -10.94 -3.92
CA GLY A 225 -0.69 -12.35 -4.20
C GLY A 225 0.78 -12.77 -4.07
N ALA A 226 1.73 -11.88 -4.31
CA ALA A 226 3.15 -12.16 -4.14
C ALA A 226 3.52 -12.50 -2.68
N ASP A 227 3.00 -11.74 -1.72
CA ASP A 227 3.31 -11.94 -0.29
C ASP A 227 2.58 -13.16 0.28
N VAL A 228 1.36 -13.42 -0.19
CA VAL A 228 0.63 -14.67 0.11
C VAL A 228 1.40 -15.88 -0.41
N ALA A 229 1.85 -15.83 -1.66
CA ALA A 229 2.61 -16.91 -2.28
C ALA A 229 3.95 -17.17 -1.55
N ARG A 230 4.61 -16.14 -1.04
CA ARG A 230 5.82 -16.26 -0.21
C ARG A 230 5.56 -16.98 1.12
N CYS A 231 4.35 -16.89 1.67
CA CYS A 231 4.01 -17.63 2.88
C CYS A 231 3.99 -19.15 2.65
N ALA A 232 3.60 -19.56 1.43
CA ALA A 232 3.55 -20.95 1.00
C ALA A 232 4.84 -21.43 0.29
N ASP A 233 5.90 -20.62 0.27
CA ASP A 233 7.15 -20.97 -0.39
C ASP A 233 8.03 -21.82 0.53
N PHE A 234 8.16 -23.11 0.20
CA PHE A 234 8.99 -24.08 0.92
C PHE A 234 10.17 -24.57 0.07
N SER A 235 10.48 -23.90 -1.05
CA SER A 235 11.58 -24.27 -1.95
C SER A 235 12.93 -24.41 -1.23
N LYS A 236 13.23 -23.48 -0.30
CA LYS A 236 14.44 -23.52 0.54
C LYS A 236 14.54 -24.75 1.45
N LEU A 237 13.41 -25.38 1.76
CA LEU A 237 13.33 -26.61 2.57
C LEU A 237 13.15 -27.86 1.70
N LYS A 238 13.30 -27.75 0.38
CA LYS A 238 12.96 -28.81 -0.60
C LYS A 238 11.52 -29.33 -0.43
N GLY A 239 10.63 -28.47 0.05
CA GLY A 239 9.21 -28.78 0.25
C GLY A 239 8.38 -28.67 -1.03
N PRO A 240 7.09 -29.00 -0.96
CA PRO A 240 6.20 -29.02 -2.12
C PRO A 240 5.94 -27.63 -2.72
N ASN A 241 6.21 -27.47 -4.02
CA ASN A 241 5.95 -26.23 -4.76
C ASN A 241 4.47 -25.99 -5.06
N HIS A 242 3.64 -27.04 -5.11
CA HIS A 242 2.22 -26.93 -5.46
C HIS A 242 1.43 -26.10 -4.44
N LEU A 243 1.85 -26.04 -3.16
CA LEU A 243 1.16 -25.27 -2.12
C LEU A 243 1.12 -23.77 -2.42
N LYS A 244 2.14 -23.27 -3.10
CA LYS A 244 2.19 -21.89 -3.60
C LYS A 244 1.08 -21.63 -4.62
N VAL A 245 0.80 -22.59 -5.49
CA VAL A 245 -0.29 -22.52 -6.46
C VAL A 245 -1.63 -22.63 -5.75
N VAL A 246 -1.80 -23.61 -4.84
CA VAL A 246 -3.06 -23.79 -4.07
C VAL A 246 -3.43 -22.51 -3.30
N THR A 247 -2.47 -21.89 -2.63
CA THR A 247 -2.72 -20.65 -1.87
C THR A 247 -3.05 -19.46 -2.76
N LEU A 248 -2.44 -19.36 -3.95
CA LEU A 248 -2.81 -18.37 -4.94
C LEU A 248 -4.19 -18.61 -5.56
N ILE A 249 -4.60 -19.87 -5.75
CA ILE A 249 -5.97 -20.20 -6.19
C ILE A 249 -6.96 -19.69 -5.15
N VAL A 250 -6.76 -19.99 -3.86
CA VAL A 250 -7.62 -19.48 -2.78
C VAL A 250 -7.65 -17.94 -2.77
N HIS A 251 -6.49 -17.29 -2.88
CA HIS A 251 -6.38 -15.82 -2.98
C HIS A 251 -7.13 -15.24 -4.18
N GLY A 252 -7.08 -15.94 -5.33
CA GLY A 252 -7.80 -15.57 -6.54
C GLY A 252 -9.31 -15.79 -6.45
N LEU A 253 -9.75 -16.85 -5.78
CA LEU A 253 -11.18 -17.09 -5.51
C LEU A 253 -11.78 -16.00 -4.61
N PHE A 254 -11.03 -15.53 -3.61
CA PHE A 254 -11.43 -14.34 -2.83
C PHE A 254 -11.53 -13.10 -3.71
N ALA A 255 -10.59 -12.91 -4.65
CA ALA A 255 -10.65 -11.80 -5.60
C ALA A 255 -11.94 -11.85 -6.42
N LEU A 256 -12.30 -13.02 -6.95
CA LEU A 256 -13.54 -13.21 -7.72
C LEU A 256 -14.79 -12.91 -6.89
N ALA A 257 -14.86 -13.43 -5.66
CA ALA A 257 -15.98 -13.17 -4.76
C ALA A 257 -16.14 -11.67 -4.50
N ILE A 258 -15.03 -10.98 -4.22
CA ILE A 258 -15.05 -9.53 -3.98
C ILE A 258 -15.43 -8.76 -5.26
N MET A 259 -14.89 -9.14 -6.41
CA MET A 259 -15.25 -8.54 -7.71
C MET A 259 -16.74 -8.67 -8.00
N LEU A 260 -17.34 -9.84 -7.76
CA LEU A 260 -18.78 -10.07 -7.90
C LEU A 260 -19.60 -9.17 -6.96
N ILE A 261 -19.13 -8.94 -5.73
CA ILE A 261 -19.79 -8.03 -4.78
C ILE A 261 -19.69 -6.58 -5.26
N ILE A 262 -18.54 -6.17 -5.81
CA ILE A 262 -18.32 -4.79 -6.28
C ILE A 262 -19.15 -4.49 -7.53
N THR A 263 -19.17 -5.40 -8.51
CA THR A 263 -19.88 -5.17 -9.78
C THR A 263 -21.37 -5.49 -9.68
N GLY A 264 -21.78 -6.33 -8.72
CA GLY A 264 -23.17 -6.79 -8.58
C GLY A 264 -23.66 -7.68 -9.72
N THR A 265 -22.78 -8.09 -10.64
CA THR A 265 -23.16 -8.77 -11.89
C THR A 265 -22.60 -10.19 -11.98
N ILE A 266 -23.49 -11.17 -12.10
CA ILE A 266 -23.12 -12.59 -12.33
C ILE A 266 -22.37 -12.76 -13.66
N GLN A 267 -22.54 -11.81 -14.60
CA GLN A 267 -21.79 -11.71 -15.85
C GLN A 267 -20.27 -11.58 -15.65
N MET A 268 -19.78 -11.38 -14.42
CA MET A 268 -18.35 -11.45 -14.10
C MET A 268 -17.78 -12.87 -14.00
N LEU A 269 -18.62 -13.90 -13.82
CA LEU A 269 -18.17 -15.29 -13.67
C LEU A 269 -17.35 -15.82 -14.86
N PRO A 270 -17.76 -15.61 -16.13
CA PRO A 270 -16.97 -16.03 -17.29
C PRO A 270 -15.57 -15.41 -17.33
N TYR A 271 -15.42 -14.16 -16.85
CA TYR A 271 -14.12 -13.50 -16.76
C TYR A 271 -13.23 -14.06 -15.63
N GLY A 272 -13.76 -14.95 -14.79
CA GLY A 272 -12.97 -15.78 -13.88
C GLY A 272 -11.86 -16.56 -14.58
N ILE A 273 -12.08 -16.95 -15.84
CA ILE A 273 -11.09 -17.62 -16.69
C ILE A 273 -9.90 -16.69 -17.02
N LEU A 274 -10.08 -15.37 -16.98
CA LEU A 274 -9.00 -14.39 -17.19
C LEU A 274 -8.40 -13.90 -15.86
N ILE A 275 -9.26 -13.63 -14.88
CA ILE A 275 -8.88 -13.09 -13.56
C ILE A 275 -7.98 -14.08 -12.81
N LEU A 276 -8.38 -15.37 -12.70
CA LEU A 276 -7.63 -16.36 -11.93
C LEU A 276 -6.22 -16.60 -12.49
N PRO A 277 -6.03 -16.91 -13.79
CA PRO A 277 -4.69 -17.10 -14.34
C PRO A 277 -3.81 -15.86 -14.22
N SER A 278 -4.40 -14.66 -14.34
CA SER A 278 -3.67 -13.41 -14.19
C SER A 278 -3.16 -13.18 -12.76
N ILE A 279 -3.98 -13.45 -11.74
CA ILE A 279 -3.57 -13.39 -10.33
C ILE A 279 -2.49 -14.44 -10.05
N LEU A 280 -2.67 -15.66 -10.55
CA LEU A 280 -1.70 -16.74 -10.42
C LEU A 280 -0.36 -16.36 -11.03
N TRP A 281 -0.38 -15.86 -12.26
CA TRP A 281 0.81 -15.38 -12.97
C TRP A 281 1.51 -14.28 -12.18
N THR A 282 0.76 -13.24 -11.79
CA THR A 282 1.30 -12.11 -11.04
C THR A 282 1.91 -12.58 -9.72
N GLY A 283 1.21 -13.41 -8.96
CA GLY A 283 1.68 -13.95 -7.69
C GLY A 283 2.93 -14.82 -7.84
N ILE A 284 2.98 -15.71 -8.84
CA ILE A 284 4.13 -16.58 -9.11
C ILE A 284 5.34 -15.76 -9.55
N VAL A 285 5.18 -14.89 -10.54
CA VAL A 285 6.28 -14.09 -11.08
C VAL A 285 6.79 -13.12 -10.03
N ARG A 286 5.90 -12.41 -9.32
CA ARG A 286 6.27 -11.40 -8.32
C ARG A 286 6.84 -11.99 -7.03
N SER A 287 6.50 -13.22 -6.67
CA SER A 287 7.05 -13.87 -5.46
C SER A 287 8.48 -14.38 -5.63
N ARG A 288 8.95 -14.61 -6.87
CA ARG A 288 10.34 -15.00 -7.15
C ARG A 288 11.32 -13.90 -6.76
N ALA A 289 12.54 -14.28 -6.39
CA ALA A 289 13.63 -13.34 -6.19
C ALA A 289 13.96 -12.63 -7.51
N ARG A 290 14.06 -11.31 -7.44
CA ARG A 290 14.46 -10.40 -8.53
C ARG A 290 15.44 -9.38 -7.95
N ARG A 291 16.51 -9.12 -8.68
CA ARG A 291 17.52 -8.12 -8.37
C ARG A 291 17.88 -7.36 -9.64
N VAL A 292 18.16 -6.07 -9.51
CA VAL A 292 18.77 -5.25 -10.55
C VAL A 292 20.25 -5.09 -10.19
N ASP A 293 21.13 -5.68 -11.00
CA ASP A 293 22.58 -5.65 -10.78
C ASP A 293 23.26 -4.46 -11.45
N GLN A 294 22.68 -3.96 -12.54
CA GLN A 294 23.18 -2.81 -13.30
C GLN A 294 22.01 -1.86 -13.57
N ILE A 295 22.25 -0.57 -13.35
CA ILE A 295 21.27 0.49 -13.61
C ILE A 295 21.84 1.32 -14.75
N THR A 296 21.16 1.32 -15.89
CA THR A 296 21.47 2.26 -16.98
C THR A 296 20.49 3.41 -16.91
N TYR A 297 20.96 4.60 -17.28
CA TYR A 297 20.11 5.78 -17.39
C TYR A 297 20.05 6.19 -18.85
N ILE A 298 18.85 6.20 -19.40
CA ILE A 298 18.56 6.76 -20.70
C ILE A 298 18.00 8.16 -20.45
N ASP A 299 18.65 9.17 -21.01
CA ASP A 299 18.08 10.52 -21.00
C ASP A 299 16.87 10.54 -21.93
N SER A 300 15.67 10.71 -21.35
CA SER A 300 14.44 10.81 -22.12
C SER A 300 14.29 12.15 -22.85
N GLY A 301 15.16 13.12 -22.57
CA GLY A 301 15.09 14.49 -23.10
C GLY A 301 13.95 15.35 -22.55
N VAL A 302 12.89 14.72 -22.02
CA VAL A 302 11.65 15.40 -21.56
C VAL A 302 11.46 15.28 -20.04
N ILE A 303 11.72 14.10 -19.47
CA ILE A 303 11.45 13.78 -18.05
C ILE A 303 12.76 13.63 -17.24
N GLY A 304 13.91 13.72 -17.94
CA GLY A 304 15.23 13.47 -17.38
C GLY A 304 15.65 12.00 -17.50
N PRO A 305 16.68 11.58 -16.75
CA PRO A 305 17.22 10.23 -16.83
C PRO A 305 16.23 9.19 -16.29
N ILE A 306 15.86 8.23 -17.13
CA ILE A 306 14.98 7.11 -16.79
C ILE A 306 15.79 5.82 -16.85
N SER A 307 15.64 4.94 -15.85
CA SER A 307 16.20 3.58 -15.91
C SER A 307 15.13 2.57 -16.31
N PRO A 308 15.26 1.93 -17.50
CA PRO A 308 14.37 0.85 -17.91
C PRO A 308 14.38 -0.33 -16.94
N GLU A 309 15.51 -0.60 -16.28
CA GLU A 309 15.65 -1.69 -15.32
C GLU A 309 14.80 -1.46 -14.06
N ILE A 310 14.74 -0.21 -13.58
CA ILE A 310 13.86 0.18 -12.47
C ILE A 310 12.39 -0.04 -12.86
N ILE A 311 11.98 0.43 -14.03
CA ILE A 311 10.61 0.27 -14.53
C ILE A 311 10.26 -1.21 -14.66
N LYS A 312 11.13 -1.99 -15.31
CA LYS A 312 10.97 -3.44 -15.48
C LYS A 312 10.87 -4.16 -14.13
N PHE A 313 11.67 -3.74 -13.13
CA PHE A 313 11.63 -4.33 -11.79
C PHE A 313 10.26 -4.16 -11.13
N TYR A 314 9.68 -2.95 -11.16
CA TYR A 314 8.38 -2.68 -10.54
C TYR A 314 7.20 -3.24 -11.34
N LEU A 315 7.27 -3.23 -12.67
CA LEU A 315 6.22 -3.75 -13.56
C LEU A 315 6.27 -5.26 -13.78
N SER A 316 7.36 -5.92 -13.37
CA SER A 316 7.53 -7.38 -13.55
C SER A 316 6.33 -8.15 -13.02
N GLY A 317 5.75 -8.97 -13.90
CA GLY A 317 4.61 -9.84 -13.60
C GLY A 317 3.23 -9.16 -13.62
N LEU A 318 3.13 -7.83 -13.79
CA LEU A 318 1.84 -7.13 -13.78
C LEU A 318 1.12 -7.08 -15.12
N LEU A 319 1.83 -7.32 -16.24
CA LEU A 319 1.27 -7.13 -17.58
C LEU A 319 -0.05 -7.87 -17.83
N PRO A 320 -0.21 -9.17 -17.50
CA PRO A 320 -1.51 -9.85 -17.67
C PRO A 320 -2.63 -9.19 -16.85
N THR A 321 -2.31 -8.75 -15.63
CA THR A 321 -3.30 -8.09 -14.76
C THR A 321 -3.71 -6.74 -15.32
N VAL A 322 -2.79 -5.98 -15.90
CA VAL A 322 -3.11 -4.72 -16.58
C VAL A 322 -4.00 -4.97 -17.79
N VAL A 323 -3.66 -5.95 -18.64
CA VAL A 323 -4.47 -6.28 -19.83
C VAL A 323 -5.88 -6.72 -19.43
N VAL A 324 -6.01 -7.62 -18.45
CA VAL A 324 -7.32 -8.08 -17.96
C VAL A 324 -8.09 -6.94 -17.29
N SER A 325 -7.42 -6.03 -16.58
CA SER A 325 -8.07 -4.82 -16.03
C SER A 325 -8.68 -3.97 -17.14
N ILE A 326 -7.95 -3.73 -18.23
CA ILE A 326 -8.45 -2.95 -19.37
C ILE A 326 -9.69 -3.63 -19.98
N ILE A 327 -9.65 -4.96 -20.16
CA ILE A 327 -10.79 -5.73 -20.65
C ILE A 327 -12.00 -5.54 -19.72
N ILE A 328 -11.81 -5.64 -18.40
CA ILE A 328 -12.88 -5.45 -17.42
C ILE A 328 -13.49 -4.05 -17.52
N VAL A 329 -12.68 -2.98 -17.63
CA VAL A 329 -13.21 -1.61 -17.83
C VAL A 329 -14.05 -1.53 -19.09
N SER A 330 -13.54 -2.04 -20.22
CA SER A 330 -14.23 -1.97 -21.51
C SER A 330 -15.58 -2.71 -21.54
N LEU A 331 -15.83 -3.59 -20.58
CA LEU A 331 -17.08 -4.34 -20.47
C LEU A 331 -18.09 -3.69 -19.52
N LEU A 332 -17.61 -2.86 -18.60
CA LEU A 332 -18.45 -2.13 -17.65
C LEU A 332 -18.95 -0.80 -18.22
N ASN A 333 -18.28 -0.27 -19.25
CA ASN A 333 -18.68 0.89 -20.04
C ASN A 333 -19.54 0.47 -21.23
#